data_AF-A0A382DD73-F1
#
_entry.id   AF-A0A382DD73-F1
#
_cell.length_a   1.000
_cell.length_b   1.000
_cell.length_c   1.000
_cell.angle_alpha   90.00
_cell.angle_beta   90.00
_cell.angle_gamma   90.00
#
_symmetry.space_group_name_H-M   'P 1'
#
loop_
_entity.id
_entity.type
_entity.pdbx_description
1 polymer ?
#
loop_
_entity_poly.entity_id
_entity_poly.type
_entity_poly.pdbx_seq_one_letter_code
_entity_poly.pdbx_strand_id
1 'polypeptide(L)'
;MRYINLSNEKNRDAQVVFKTIPSPPKVHLAMESGETVSNRRLLKGTSKNSITALLKQYKEPGKVAEAIITNDPDVDTELEGKAISSAARVYINPDDEVVYKIHKNEKVFLADGTLKEEREPRYLNANILIDNPVKWTGKLLPRKKIYKMMVFNKNYQICHVNGLTYDFLYKMAKDLADKDSMMFLGAGDGQKGLIFNDGDNPYQAFLEGRVDGDKYCLILHLTNLELKPLPEK
;
A
#
# COMPACT_ATOMS: atom_id res chain seq x y z
N MET A 1 -5.47 -16.20 -3.66
CA MET A 1 -6.83 -15.74 -3.29
C MET A 1 -6.78 -15.32 -1.83
N ARG A 2 -7.31 -14.16 -1.43
CA ARG A 2 -7.24 -13.68 -0.03
C ARG A 2 -8.61 -13.78 0.63
N TYR A 3 -8.62 -14.26 1.87
CA TYR A 3 -9.85 -14.52 2.61
C TYR A 3 -10.06 -13.48 3.72
N ILE A 4 -11.31 -13.27 4.09
CA ILE A 4 -11.75 -12.47 5.23
C ILE A 4 -12.91 -13.19 5.91
N ASN A 5 -12.90 -13.26 7.23
CA ASN A 5 -14.05 -13.78 7.99
C ASN A 5 -14.97 -12.61 8.36
N LEU A 6 -16.20 -12.59 7.83
CA LEU A 6 -17.17 -11.51 8.06
C LEU A 6 -18.35 -12.03 8.88
N SER A 7 -18.78 -11.28 9.88
CA SER A 7 -20.08 -11.51 10.53
C SER A 7 -21.18 -10.62 9.94
N ASN A 8 -22.44 -11.04 10.11
CA ASN A 8 -23.63 -10.25 9.80
C ASN A 8 -24.32 -9.75 11.08
N GLU A 9 -25.43 -9.03 10.91
CA GLU A 9 -26.27 -8.49 11.99
C GLU A 9 -26.70 -9.54 13.04
N LYS A 10 -26.80 -10.83 12.66
CA LYS A 10 -27.22 -11.93 13.54
C LYS A 10 -26.03 -12.62 14.20
N ASN A 11 -24.84 -12.03 14.13
CA ASN A 11 -23.56 -12.63 14.54
C ASN A 11 -23.27 -13.99 13.89
N ARG A 12 -23.88 -14.28 12.73
CA ARG A 12 -23.46 -15.42 11.90
C ARG A 12 -22.30 -14.98 11.05
N ASP A 13 -21.29 -15.83 10.93
CA ASP A 13 -20.08 -15.54 10.19
C ASP A 13 -19.92 -16.42 8.95
N ALA A 14 -19.10 -15.92 8.03
CA ALA A 14 -18.75 -16.63 6.82
C ALA A 14 -17.34 -16.20 6.37
N GLN A 15 -16.52 -17.20 6.04
CA GLN A 15 -15.26 -16.97 5.36
C GLN A 15 -15.52 -16.74 3.88
N VAL A 16 -15.16 -15.55 3.41
CA VAL A 16 -15.37 -15.11 2.03
C VAL A 16 -14.08 -14.54 1.46
N VAL A 17 -14.08 -14.28 0.15
CA VAL A 17 -12.88 -13.78 -0.54
C VAL A 17 -13.00 -12.29 -0.77
N PHE A 18 -11.87 -11.58 -0.68
CA PHE A 18 -11.80 -10.20 -1.12
C PHE A 18 -10.72 -10.05 -2.19
N LYS A 19 -10.97 -9.15 -3.14
CA LYS A 19 -10.04 -8.85 -4.23
C LYS A 19 -9.98 -7.35 -4.48
N THR A 20 -8.80 -6.87 -4.86
CA THR A 20 -8.66 -5.56 -5.47
C THR A 20 -9.25 -5.63 -6.87
N ILE A 21 -10.07 -4.65 -7.25
CA ILE A 21 -10.41 -4.43 -8.66
C ILE A 21 -9.52 -3.28 -9.14
N PRO A 22 -8.37 -3.57 -9.77
CA PRO A 22 -7.56 -2.50 -10.35
C PRO A 22 -8.37 -1.83 -11.47
N SER A 23 -8.50 -0.50 -11.41
CA SER A 23 -8.93 0.24 -12.60
C SER A 23 -7.73 0.31 -13.55
N PRO A 24 -7.90 -0.04 -14.84
CA PRO A 24 -6.84 0.22 -15.80
C PRO A 24 -6.54 1.73 -15.83
N PRO A 25 -5.27 2.12 -16.03
CA PRO A 25 -4.91 3.51 -16.16
C PRO A 25 -5.61 4.09 -17.40
N LYS A 26 -6.32 5.20 -17.22
CA LYS A 26 -7.02 5.89 -18.34
C LYS A 26 -6.05 6.63 -19.26
N VAL A 27 -4.84 6.90 -18.78
CA VAL A 27 -3.79 7.63 -19.49
C VAL A 27 -2.50 6.82 -19.36
N HIS A 28 -1.78 6.64 -20.46
CA HIS A 28 -0.47 6.01 -20.49
C HIS A 28 0.48 6.84 -21.36
N LEU A 29 1.79 6.68 -21.13
CA LEU A 29 2.83 7.29 -21.95
C LEU A 29 3.05 6.44 -23.19
N ALA A 30 3.09 7.09 -24.35
CA ALA A 30 3.36 6.49 -25.64
C ALA A 30 4.34 7.38 -26.44
N MET A 31 5.08 6.76 -27.35
CA MET A 31 5.89 7.46 -28.36
C MET A 31 4.97 8.13 -29.39
N GLU A 32 5.50 9.05 -30.21
CA GLU A 32 4.75 9.63 -31.34
C GLU A 32 4.24 8.57 -32.32
N SER A 33 4.96 7.44 -32.44
CA SER A 33 4.57 6.26 -33.22
C SER A 33 3.38 5.49 -32.65
N GLY A 34 2.92 5.80 -31.42
CA GLY A 34 1.89 5.07 -30.70
C GLY A 34 2.41 3.87 -29.91
N GLU A 35 3.72 3.59 -29.95
CA GLU A 35 4.33 2.50 -29.18
C GLU A 35 4.36 2.80 -27.68
N THR A 36 4.19 1.76 -26.86
CA THR A 36 4.17 1.90 -25.40
C THR A 36 5.57 2.14 -24.83
N VAL A 37 5.67 3.08 -23.88
CA VAL A 37 6.94 3.36 -23.20
C VAL A 37 7.16 2.32 -22.10
N SER A 38 8.37 1.73 -22.06
CA SER A 38 8.78 0.81 -21.00
C SER A 38 9.96 1.38 -20.22
N ASN A 39 9.91 1.25 -18.88
CA ASN A 39 11.04 1.62 -18.03
C ASN A 39 12.07 0.49 -18.02
N ARG A 40 13.33 0.82 -18.30
CA ARG A 40 14.47 -0.10 -18.15
C ARG A 40 15.38 0.39 -17.04
N ARG A 41 15.86 -0.53 -16.21
CA ARG A 41 16.91 -0.26 -15.23
C ARG A 41 18.24 -0.63 -15.85
N LEU A 42 19.16 0.34 -15.88
CA LEU A 42 20.51 0.16 -16.42
C LEU A 42 21.50 0.33 -15.27
N LEU A 43 22.61 -0.41 -15.31
CA LEU A 43 23.72 -0.17 -14.40
C LEU A 43 24.40 1.15 -14.77
N LYS A 44 24.46 2.09 -13.82
CA LYS A 44 25.11 3.40 -14.02
C LYS A 44 26.62 3.37 -13.71
N GLY A 45 27.08 2.42 -12.91
CA GLY A 45 28.47 2.31 -12.49
C GLY A 45 28.60 1.37 -11.29
N THR A 46 29.83 1.00 -10.96
CA THR A 46 30.13 0.15 -9.79
C THR A 46 30.64 0.97 -8.61
N SER A 47 30.76 0.36 -7.43
CA SER A 47 31.38 1.03 -6.27
C SER A 47 32.82 1.47 -6.57
N LYS A 48 33.55 0.75 -7.44
CA LYS A 48 34.93 1.05 -7.81
C LYS A 48 35.06 2.32 -8.66
N ASN A 49 34.12 2.54 -9.58
CA ASN A 49 34.10 3.70 -10.48
C ASN A 49 33.36 4.91 -9.87
N SER A 50 32.86 4.76 -8.64
CA SER A 50 32.19 5.86 -7.94
C SER A 50 33.15 7.02 -7.67
N ILE A 51 32.63 8.25 -7.66
CA ILE A 51 33.43 9.43 -7.35
C ILE A 51 34.11 9.32 -5.98
N THR A 52 33.48 8.69 -5.01
CA THR A 52 34.03 8.44 -3.68
C THR A 52 35.27 7.55 -3.73
N ALA A 53 35.22 6.46 -4.52
CA ALA A 53 36.36 5.56 -4.70
C ALA A 53 37.50 6.23 -5.47
N LEU A 54 37.19 7.00 -6.52
CA LEU A 54 38.20 7.75 -7.28
C LEU A 54 38.88 8.82 -6.42
N LEU A 55 38.13 9.53 -5.58
CA LEU A 55 38.71 10.50 -4.63
C LEU A 55 39.60 9.82 -3.58
N LYS A 56 39.24 8.62 -3.10
CA LYS A 56 40.10 7.81 -2.23
C LYS A 56 41.40 7.40 -2.93
N GLN A 57 41.34 7.07 -4.22
CA GLN A 57 42.50 6.63 -5.02
C GLN A 57 43.45 7.79 -5.38
N TYR A 58 42.92 8.87 -5.96
CA TYR A 58 43.73 9.98 -6.50
C TYR A 58 43.98 11.10 -5.48
N LYS A 59 43.29 11.07 -4.32
CA LYS A 59 43.40 11.98 -3.15
C LYS A 59 43.02 13.45 -3.40
N GLU A 60 43.25 13.95 -4.60
CA GLU A 60 42.98 15.34 -5.00
C GLU A 60 41.96 15.40 -6.14
N PRO A 61 40.94 16.27 -6.06
CA PRO A 61 39.93 16.41 -7.12
C PRO A 61 40.51 16.74 -8.49
N GLY A 62 41.59 17.54 -8.55
CA GLY A 62 42.25 17.90 -9.81
C GLY A 62 42.82 16.69 -10.54
N LYS A 63 43.43 15.76 -9.80
CA LYS A 63 43.97 14.52 -10.37
C LYS A 63 42.89 13.55 -10.82
N VAL A 64 41.74 13.53 -10.13
CA VAL A 64 40.56 12.80 -10.61
C VAL A 64 40.09 13.37 -11.95
N ALA A 65 39.98 14.69 -12.08
CA ALA A 65 39.58 15.34 -13.32
C ALA A 65 40.55 15.05 -14.48
N GLU A 66 41.85 15.12 -14.24
CA GLU A 66 42.87 14.74 -15.23
C GLU A 66 42.75 13.27 -15.63
N ALA A 67 42.51 12.37 -14.67
CA ALA A 67 42.34 10.96 -14.93
C ALA A 67 41.08 10.67 -15.77
N ILE A 68 39.96 11.34 -15.47
CA ILE A 68 38.72 11.27 -16.26
C ILE A 68 38.98 11.70 -17.70
N ILE A 69 39.60 12.86 -17.92
CA ILE A 69 39.91 13.34 -19.27
C ILE A 69 40.82 12.39 -20.04
N THR A 70 41.73 11.70 -19.35
CA THR A 70 42.75 10.86 -20.00
C THR A 70 42.25 9.45 -20.30
N ASN A 71 41.52 8.82 -19.37
CA ASN A 71 41.26 7.38 -19.39
C ASN A 71 39.84 6.98 -18.93
N ASP A 72 38.95 7.93 -18.62
CA ASP A 72 37.57 7.66 -18.17
C ASP A 72 37.46 6.58 -17.06
N PRO A 73 38.19 6.67 -15.93
CA PRO A 73 38.18 5.65 -14.89
C PRO A 73 36.85 5.61 -14.11
N ASP A 74 36.00 6.61 -14.30
CA ASP A 74 34.63 6.69 -13.78
C ASP A 74 33.63 5.89 -14.62
N VAL A 75 34.04 5.37 -15.79
CA VAL A 75 33.19 4.57 -16.68
C VAL A 75 33.74 3.14 -16.77
N ASP A 76 32.92 2.16 -16.37
CA ASP A 76 33.19 0.75 -16.66
C ASP A 76 32.52 0.35 -17.99
N THR A 77 33.31 0.29 -19.07
CA THR A 77 32.82 0.00 -20.43
C THR A 77 32.21 -1.39 -20.59
N GLU A 78 32.52 -2.35 -19.70
CA GLU A 78 31.99 -3.71 -19.75
C GLU A 78 30.67 -3.86 -18.96
N LEU A 79 30.52 -3.08 -17.90
CA LEU A 79 29.39 -3.21 -16.98
C LEU A 79 28.32 -2.11 -17.13
N GLU A 80 28.71 -0.88 -17.46
CA GLU A 80 27.77 0.23 -17.57
C GLU A 80 26.82 0.08 -18.77
N GLY A 81 25.58 0.54 -18.58
CA GLY A 81 24.52 0.36 -19.57
C GLY A 81 23.91 -1.06 -19.59
N LYS A 82 24.45 -2.01 -18.84
CA LYS A 82 23.88 -3.36 -18.72
C LYS A 82 22.48 -3.31 -18.13
N ALA A 83 21.53 -3.96 -18.79
CA ALA A 83 20.15 -4.04 -18.31
C ALA A 83 20.04 -4.95 -17.08
N ILE A 84 19.40 -4.45 -16.02
CA ILE A 84 19.19 -5.16 -14.77
C ILE A 84 17.73 -5.60 -14.67
N SER A 85 17.49 -6.90 -14.61
CA SER A 85 16.15 -7.48 -14.45
C SER A 85 15.83 -7.83 -12.99
N SER A 86 16.72 -8.57 -12.33
CA SER A 86 16.64 -8.88 -10.90
C SER A 86 17.93 -8.47 -10.20
N ALA A 87 17.80 -7.83 -9.05
CA ALA A 87 18.92 -7.45 -8.21
C ALA A 87 18.52 -7.63 -6.74
N ALA A 88 19.40 -8.23 -5.95
CA ALA A 88 19.25 -8.24 -4.50
C ALA A 88 19.67 -6.87 -3.97
N ARG A 89 18.85 -6.31 -3.07
CA ARG A 89 19.22 -5.08 -2.35
C ARG A 89 20.11 -5.45 -1.17
N VAL A 90 21.31 -4.88 -1.13
CA VAL A 90 22.22 -4.94 0.02
C VAL A 90 22.36 -3.55 0.64
N TYR A 91 22.62 -3.50 1.94
CA TYR A 91 22.96 -2.26 2.64
C TYR A 91 24.47 -2.18 2.79
N ILE A 92 25.02 -0.99 2.54
CA ILE A 92 26.45 -0.71 2.68
C ILE A 92 26.67 0.36 3.75
N ASN A 93 27.82 0.30 4.44
CA ASN A 93 28.27 1.37 5.33
C ASN A 93 28.95 2.50 4.53
N PRO A 94 29.36 3.62 5.16
CA PRO A 94 30.11 4.69 4.47
C PRO A 94 31.45 4.25 3.85
N ASP A 95 31.94 3.06 4.16
CA ASP A 95 33.16 2.46 3.61
C ASP A 95 32.88 1.46 2.46
N ASP A 96 31.65 1.42 1.96
CA ASP A 96 31.17 0.52 0.89
C ASP A 96 31.19 -0.98 1.26
N GLU A 97 31.26 -1.30 2.55
CA GLU A 97 31.22 -2.67 3.05
C GLU A 97 29.77 -3.11 3.33
N VAL A 98 29.47 -4.37 3.01
CA VAL A 98 28.13 -4.94 3.20
C VAL A 98 27.80 -5.06 4.69
N VAL A 99 26.63 -4.53 5.08
CA VAL A 99 26.12 -4.58 6.45
C VAL A 99 25.07 -5.69 6.58
N TYR A 100 25.27 -6.57 7.56
CA TYR A 100 24.40 -7.72 7.83
C TYR A 100 23.33 -7.47 8.89
N LYS A 101 23.49 -6.42 9.70
CA LYS A 101 22.55 -6.05 10.76
C LYS A 101 22.15 -4.59 10.62
N ILE A 102 20.88 -4.36 10.34
CA ILE A 102 20.31 -3.02 10.28
C ILE A 102 19.48 -2.76 11.54
N HIS A 103 19.66 -1.58 12.11
CA HIS A 103 18.77 -1.05 13.13
C HIS A 103 17.77 -0.12 12.43
N LYS A 104 16.47 -0.35 12.61
CA LYS A 104 15.43 0.47 12.00
C LYS A 104 14.80 1.30 13.10
N ASN A 105 14.76 2.61 12.92
CA ASN A 105 14.01 3.52 13.80
C ASN A 105 12.86 4.14 13.02
N GLU A 106 11.70 4.24 13.65
CA GLU A 106 10.54 4.96 13.14
C GLU A 106 10.54 6.37 13.74
N LYS A 107 10.60 7.39 12.88
CA LYS A 107 10.45 8.80 13.25
C LYS A 107 9.02 9.24 12.96
N VAL A 108 8.28 9.61 14.00
CA VAL A 108 6.90 10.09 13.91
C VAL A 108 6.94 11.61 13.86
N PHE A 109 6.37 12.20 12.82
CA PHE A 109 6.29 13.65 12.64
C PHE A 109 4.87 14.16 12.91
N LEU A 110 4.77 15.40 13.38
CA LEU A 110 3.51 16.16 13.44
C LEU A 110 3.16 16.74 12.06
N ALA A 111 1.95 17.28 11.94
CA ALA A 111 1.45 17.85 10.69
C ALA A 111 2.23 19.08 10.20
N ASP A 112 2.95 19.76 11.10
CA ASP A 112 3.84 20.88 10.81
C ASP A 112 5.27 20.44 10.44
N GLY A 113 5.54 19.13 10.43
CA GLY A 113 6.86 18.55 10.13
C GLY A 113 7.80 18.47 11.34
N THR A 114 7.39 18.85 12.55
CA THR A 114 8.21 18.70 13.75
C THR A 114 8.30 17.23 14.19
N LEU A 115 9.48 16.80 14.65
CA LEU A 115 9.69 15.43 15.13
C LEU A 115 8.97 15.25 16.48
N LYS A 116 8.00 14.35 16.52
CA LYS A 116 7.22 14.03 17.72
C LYS A 116 7.90 12.97 18.59
N GLU A 117 8.36 11.89 17.96
CA GLU A 117 8.85 10.69 18.64
C GLU A 117 9.81 9.92 17.71
N GLU A 118 10.84 9.31 18.27
CA GLU A 118 11.67 8.30 17.61
C GLU A 118 11.59 7.00 18.40
N ARG A 119 11.25 5.89 17.75
CA ARG A 119 10.97 4.61 18.40
C ARG A 119 11.33 3.41 17.55
N GLU A 120 11.37 2.23 18.16
CA GLU A 120 11.40 0.94 17.45
C GLU A 120 10.12 0.75 16.61
N PRO A 121 10.23 0.31 15.34
CA PRO A 121 9.09 0.06 14.47
C PRO A 121 8.11 -0.92 15.11
N ARG A 122 6.84 -0.50 15.20
CA ARG A 122 5.76 -1.34 15.69
C ARG A 122 5.10 -2.06 14.53
N TYR A 123 5.20 -3.39 14.52
CA TYR A 123 4.50 -4.22 13.54
C TYR A 123 3.19 -4.72 14.15
N LEU A 124 2.07 -4.36 13.52
CA LEU A 124 0.76 -4.85 13.91
C LEU A 124 0.44 -6.12 13.12
N ASN A 125 -0.17 -7.11 13.77
CA ASN A 125 -0.55 -8.35 13.10
C ASN A 125 -1.88 -8.19 12.36
N ALA A 126 -2.05 -8.94 11.27
CA ALA A 126 -3.31 -9.01 10.55
C ALA A 126 -4.45 -9.51 11.45
N ASN A 127 -5.64 -8.90 11.33
CA ASN A 127 -6.78 -9.17 12.22
C ASN A 127 -8.10 -9.48 11.50
N ILE A 128 -8.02 -9.83 10.21
CA ILE A 128 -9.17 -10.10 9.34
C ILE A 128 -9.52 -11.60 9.20
N LEU A 129 -8.66 -12.47 9.73
CA LEU A 129 -8.71 -13.94 9.58
C LEU A 129 -8.58 -14.69 10.91
N ILE A 130 -8.67 -13.98 12.03
CA ILE A 130 -8.57 -14.57 13.37
C ILE A 130 -9.87 -15.35 13.64
N ASP A 131 -9.86 -16.26 14.63
CA ASP A 131 -11.05 -16.94 15.20
C ASP A 131 -12.24 -15.98 15.44
N ASN A 132 -11.96 -14.69 15.67
CA ASN A 132 -12.96 -13.65 15.76
C ASN A 132 -13.24 -13.02 14.38
N PRO A 133 -14.48 -13.14 13.86
CA PRO A 133 -14.85 -12.52 12.59
C PRO A 133 -14.79 -10.99 12.67
N VAL A 134 -14.53 -10.36 11.52
CA VAL A 134 -14.73 -8.93 11.34
C VAL A 134 -16.20 -8.62 11.55
N LYS A 135 -16.45 -7.76 12.53
CA LYS A 135 -17.76 -7.59 13.14
C LYS A 135 -18.61 -6.60 12.37
N TRP A 136 -19.83 -7.01 12.07
CA TRP A 136 -20.92 -6.10 11.70
C TRP A 136 -21.31 -5.27 12.93
N THR A 137 -20.83 -4.03 13.00
CA THR A 137 -20.93 -3.25 14.25
C THR A 137 -22.33 -2.68 14.52
N GLY A 138 -23.23 -2.72 13.54
CA GLY A 138 -24.54 -2.06 13.60
C GLY A 138 -24.49 -0.54 13.35
N LYS A 139 -23.29 0.06 13.27
CA LYS A 139 -23.11 1.49 13.01
C LYS A 139 -23.28 1.77 11.51
N LEU A 140 -24.54 2.01 11.12
CA LEU A 140 -24.91 2.44 9.78
C LEU A 140 -24.72 3.95 9.63
N LEU A 141 -24.16 4.36 8.49
CA LEU A 141 -23.93 5.75 8.16
C LEU A 141 -24.46 6.02 6.74
N PRO A 142 -25.26 7.10 6.51
CA PRO A 142 -25.76 7.43 5.19
C PRO A 142 -24.63 7.64 4.18
N ARG A 143 -24.77 7.08 2.98
CA ARG A 143 -23.72 7.09 1.96
C ARG A 143 -23.27 8.51 1.60
N LYS A 144 -24.23 9.43 1.44
CA LYS A 144 -23.96 10.86 1.19
C LYS A 144 -23.15 11.56 2.30
N LYS A 145 -23.27 11.09 3.55
CA LYS A 145 -22.56 11.67 4.70
C LYS A 145 -21.10 11.22 4.72
N ILE A 146 -20.85 9.94 4.47
CA ILE A 146 -19.49 9.36 4.53
C ILE A 146 -18.59 9.95 3.44
N TYR A 147 -19.10 10.06 2.21
CA TYR A 147 -18.31 10.64 1.11
C TYR A 147 -17.91 12.11 1.32
N LYS A 148 -18.56 12.83 2.24
CA LYS A 148 -18.21 14.20 2.60
C LYS A 148 -17.20 14.30 3.74
N MET A 149 -16.99 13.22 4.49
CA MET A 149 -16.12 13.22 5.68
C MET A 149 -14.87 12.34 5.54
N MET A 150 -14.87 11.34 4.65
CA MET A 150 -13.78 10.37 4.54
C MET A 150 -13.05 10.48 3.21
N VAL A 151 -11.73 10.19 3.23
CA VAL A 151 -10.93 9.98 2.01
C VAL A 151 -10.58 8.50 1.89
N PHE A 152 -11.29 7.77 1.04
CA PHE A 152 -11.01 6.35 0.82
C PHE A 152 -9.76 6.16 -0.04
N ASN A 153 -8.78 5.42 0.48
CA ASN A 153 -7.50 5.18 -0.21
C ASN A 153 -7.32 3.74 -0.70
N LYS A 154 -8.13 2.79 -0.23
CA LYS A 154 -8.15 1.40 -0.72
C LYS A 154 -9.59 0.90 -0.80
N ASN A 155 -9.88 0.13 -1.85
CA ASN A 155 -11.19 -0.49 -2.05
C ASN A 155 -11.00 -1.97 -2.39
N TYR A 156 -11.75 -2.84 -1.73
CA TYR A 156 -11.81 -4.27 -2.05
C TYR A 156 -13.24 -4.67 -2.39
N GLN A 157 -13.40 -5.56 -3.36
CA GLN A 157 -14.68 -6.21 -3.61
C GLN A 157 -14.75 -7.51 -2.80
N ILE A 158 -15.85 -7.72 -2.09
CA ILE A 158 -16.14 -8.98 -1.39
C ILE A 158 -16.86 -9.92 -2.36
N CYS A 159 -16.42 -11.16 -2.42
CA CYS A 159 -16.91 -12.19 -3.33
C CYS A 159 -17.25 -13.47 -2.57
N HIS A 160 -18.37 -14.07 -2.94
CA HIS A 160 -18.76 -15.40 -2.48
C HIS A 160 -17.81 -16.47 -3.03
N VAL A 161 -17.74 -17.60 -2.32
CA VAL A 161 -16.97 -18.78 -2.72
C VAL A 161 -17.87 -19.96 -3.11
N ASN A 162 -19.14 -19.92 -2.72
CA ASN A 162 -20.15 -20.96 -2.98
C ASN A 162 -21.57 -20.36 -2.86
N GLY A 163 -22.61 -21.17 -3.10
CA GLY A 163 -24.01 -20.73 -3.02
C GLY A 163 -24.44 -20.23 -1.64
N LEU A 164 -23.98 -20.84 -0.55
CA LEU A 164 -24.33 -20.41 0.81
C LEU A 164 -23.78 -19.02 1.14
N THR A 165 -22.52 -18.77 0.76
CA THR A 165 -21.89 -17.46 0.92
C THR A 165 -22.44 -16.43 -0.06
N TYR A 166 -22.98 -16.86 -1.20
CA TYR A 166 -23.73 -15.99 -2.10
C TYR A 166 -24.98 -15.43 -1.40
N ASP A 167 -25.84 -16.28 -0.84
CA ASP A 167 -27.07 -15.83 -0.17
C ASP A 167 -26.76 -14.94 1.04
N PHE A 168 -25.72 -15.30 1.80
CA PHE A 168 -25.22 -14.52 2.92
C PHE A 168 -24.83 -13.10 2.51
N LEU A 169 -23.99 -12.97 1.49
CA LEU A 169 -23.49 -11.68 1.00
C LEU A 169 -24.55 -10.88 0.24
N TYR A 170 -25.40 -11.55 -0.54
CA TYR A 170 -26.52 -10.90 -1.25
C TYR A 170 -27.47 -10.24 -0.26
N LYS A 171 -27.83 -10.93 0.83
CA LYS A 171 -28.69 -10.36 1.87
C LYS A 171 -28.07 -9.13 2.52
N MET A 172 -26.77 -9.17 2.83
CA MET A 172 -26.04 -8.01 3.38
C MET A 172 -26.02 -6.85 2.38
N ALA A 173 -25.74 -7.12 1.10
CA ALA A 173 -25.71 -6.12 0.05
C ALA A 173 -27.07 -5.43 -0.12
N LYS A 174 -28.15 -6.24 -0.13
CA LYS A 174 -29.52 -5.75 -0.25
C LYS A 174 -29.91 -4.86 0.93
N ASP A 175 -29.63 -5.28 2.16
CA ASP A 175 -29.93 -4.48 3.35
C ASP A 175 -29.25 -3.10 3.32
N LEU A 176 -27.99 -3.03 2.88
CA LEU A 176 -27.24 -1.77 2.77
C LEU A 176 -27.75 -0.90 1.61
N ALA A 177 -28.10 -1.52 0.48
CA ALA A 177 -28.63 -0.83 -0.69
C ALA A 177 -30.00 -0.21 -0.38
N ASP A 178 -30.91 -0.97 0.22
CA ASP A 178 -32.26 -0.53 0.59
C ASP A 178 -32.22 0.65 1.57
N LYS A 179 -31.19 0.71 2.43
CA LYS A 179 -30.99 1.77 3.43
C LYS A 179 -30.17 2.98 2.93
N ASP A 180 -29.65 2.96 1.69
CA ASP A 180 -28.68 3.95 1.14
C ASP A 180 -27.56 4.32 2.14
N SER A 181 -26.96 3.29 2.75
CA SER A 181 -26.00 3.47 3.85
C SER A 181 -24.83 2.49 3.73
N MET A 182 -23.73 2.81 4.43
CA MET A 182 -22.61 1.89 4.61
C MET A 182 -22.54 1.42 6.06
N MET A 183 -22.09 0.19 6.25
CA MET A 183 -21.86 -0.41 7.57
C MET A 183 -20.40 -0.24 7.96
N PHE A 184 -20.14 0.34 9.14
CA PHE A 184 -18.81 0.30 9.72
C PHE A 184 -18.47 -1.11 10.19
N LEU A 185 -17.31 -1.61 9.79
CA LEU A 185 -16.77 -2.90 10.19
C LEU A 185 -15.57 -2.70 11.13
N GLY A 186 -15.50 -3.53 12.17
CA GLY A 186 -14.41 -3.49 13.14
C GLY A 186 -13.91 -4.88 13.51
N ALA A 187 -12.63 -4.98 13.84
CA ALA A 187 -12.04 -6.22 14.34
C ALA A 187 -12.34 -6.41 15.85
N GLY A 188 -12.31 -7.66 16.32
CA GLY A 188 -12.47 -8.00 17.73
C GLY A 188 -13.83 -7.57 18.29
N ASP A 189 -13.82 -6.66 19.26
CA ASP A 189 -15.04 -6.12 19.89
C ASP A 189 -15.89 -5.24 18.95
N GLY A 190 -15.34 -4.86 17.78
CA GLY A 190 -15.96 -4.00 16.78
C GLY A 190 -15.50 -2.55 16.85
N GLN A 191 -14.50 -2.22 17.67
CA GLN A 191 -13.94 -0.87 17.78
C GLN A 191 -12.59 -0.72 17.07
N LYS A 192 -11.88 -1.83 16.84
CA LYS A 192 -10.54 -1.82 16.25
C LYS A 192 -10.61 -1.72 14.72
N GLY A 193 -9.70 -0.94 14.14
CA GLY A 193 -9.50 -0.90 12.69
C GLY A 193 -9.01 -2.24 12.14
N LEU A 194 -9.21 -2.45 10.84
CA LEU A 194 -8.82 -3.67 10.14
C LEU A 194 -7.36 -3.57 9.65
N ILE A 195 -6.60 -4.63 9.90
CA ILE A 195 -5.22 -4.81 9.47
C ILE A 195 -5.20 -6.03 8.56
N PHE A 196 -4.83 -5.80 7.29
CA PHE A 196 -4.95 -6.82 6.24
C PHE A 196 -3.71 -7.70 6.10
N ASN A 197 -2.53 -7.15 6.40
CA ASN A 197 -1.25 -7.87 6.39
C ASN A 197 -0.44 -7.49 7.64
N ASP A 198 0.49 -8.33 8.02
CA ASP A 198 1.41 -8.02 9.11
C ASP A 198 2.27 -6.79 8.76
N GLY A 199 2.33 -5.84 9.69
CA GLY A 199 2.99 -4.55 9.50
C GLY A 199 2.14 -3.50 8.75
N ASP A 200 0.91 -3.81 8.32
CA ASP A 200 0.02 -2.79 7.75
C ASP A 200 -0.52 -1.83 8.82
N ASN A 201 -0.82 -0.60 8.39
CA ASN A 201 -1.56 0.35 9.21
C ASN A 201 -3.01 -0.13 9.43
N PRO A 202 -3.62 0.20 10.59
CA PRO A 202 -5.03 -0.08 10.82
C PRO A 202 -5.91 0.86 9.98
N TYR A 203 -6.93 0.29 9.33
CA TYR A 203 -7.90 1.03 8.52
C TYR A 203 -9.28 1.02 9.16
N GLN A 204 -9.96 2.17 9.14
CA GLN A 204 -11.41 2.21 9.28
C GLN A 204 -12.03 1.59 8.02
N ALA A 205 -13.01 0.72 8.20
CA ALA A 205 -13.58 -0.06 7.13
C ALA A 205 -15.09 0.16 7.03
N PHE A 206 -15.57 0.46 5.82
CA PHE A 206 -16.96 0.72 5.53
C PHE A 206 -17.42 -0.18 4.40
N LEU A 207 -18.47 -0.96 4.64
CA LEU A 207 -19.04 -1.86 3.66
C LEU A 207 -20.21 -1.17 2.94
N GLU A 208 -20.11 -1.00 1.63
CA GLU A 208 -21.18 -0.57 0.74
C GLU A 208 -21.81 -1.80 0.06
N GLY A 209 -23.14 -1.85 -0.01
CA GLY A 209 -23.89 -2.83 -0.77
C GLY A 209 -24.61 -2.23 -1.97
N ARG A 210 -24.61 -2.95 -3.09
CA ARG A 210 -25.38 -2.65 -4.29
C ARG A 210 -26.03 -3.94 -4.80
N VAL A 211 -27.22 -3.84 -5.36
CA VAL A 211 -27.97 -4.97 -5.94
C VAL A 211 -28.57 -4.59 -7.28
N ASP A 212 -28.65 -5.56 -8.18
CA ASP A 212 -29.28 -5.46 -9.50
C ASP A 212 -29.91 -6.82 -9.84
N GLY A 213 -31.23 -6.96 -9.62
CA GLY A 213 -31.92 -8.23 -9.75
C GLY A 213 -31.33 -9.30 -8.80
N ASP A 214 -30.77 -10.36 -9.37
CA ASP A 214 -30.06 -11.44 -8.68
C ASP A 214 -28.55 -11.21 -8.59
N LYS A 215 -28.06 -10.01 -8.90
CA LYS A 215 -26.64 -9.66 -8.78
C LYS A 215 -26.44 -8.79 -7.55
N TYR A 216 -25.29 -8.94 -6.92
CA TYR A 216 -24.85 -8.05 -5.86
C TYR A 216 -23.41 -7.57 -6.06
N CYS A 217 -23.09 -6.45 -5.43
CA CYS A 217 -21.73 -5.99 -5.25
C CYS A 217 -21.57 -5.49 -3.82
N LEU A 218 -20.60 -6.05 -3.10
CA LEU A 218 -20.15 -5.56 -1.80
C LEU A 218 -18.77 -4.94 -1.96
N ILE A 219 -18.64 -3.66 -1.60
CA ILE A 219 -17.41 -2.90 -1.71
C ILE A 219 -16.97 -2.53 -0.29
N LEU A 220 -15.80 -3.00 0.10
CA LEU A 220 -15.14 -2.65 1.34
C LEU A 220 -14.23 -1.44 1.10
N HIS A 221 -14.71 -0.27 1.51
CA HIS A 221 -13.97 0.98 1.48
C HIS A 221 -13.10 1.13 2.72
N LEU A 222 -11.82 1.42 2.52
CA LEU A 222 -10.87 1.59 3.60
C LEU A 222 -10.35 3.02 3.64
N THR A 223 -10.25 3.56 4.84
CA THR A 223 -9.67 4.87 5.10
C THR A 223 -8.87 4.87 6.40
N ASN A 224 -7.82 5.66 6.43
CA ASN A 224 -7.14 6.11 7.65
C ASN A 224 -7.03 7.65 7.65
N LEU A 225 -7.87 8.30 6.86
CA LEU A 225 -7.89 9.74 6.61
C LEU A 225 -9.32 10.28 6.73
N GLU A 226 -9.45 11.37 7.47
CA GLU A 226 -10.69 12.11 7.60
C GLU A 226 -10.51 13.51 6.98
N LEU A 227 -11.52 13.98 6.28
CA LEU A 227 -11.58 15.34 5.75
C LEU A 227 -11.81 16.30 6.91
N LYS A 228 -10.86 17.21 7.11
CA LYS A 228 -11.04 18.33 8.03
C LYS A 228 -11.83 19.45 7.36
N PRO A 229 -12.65 20.20 8.11
CA PRO A 229 -13.23 21.43 7.59
C PRO A 229 -12.11 22.38 7.14
N LEU A 230 -12.42 23.23 6.15
CA LEU A 230 -11.50 24.29 5.77
C LEU A 230 -11.27 25.20 6.99
N PRO A 231 -10.04 25.70 7.20
CA PRO A 231 -9.80 26.69 8.24
C PRO A 231 -10.73 27.88 8.02
N GLU A 232 -11.39 28.34 9.08
CA GLU A 232 -12.16 29.58 9.04
C GLU A 232 -11.21 30.72 8.69
N LYS A 233 -11.62 31.56 7.73
CA LYS A 233 -10.84 32.73 7.31
C LYS A 233 -10.92 33.84 8.34
#